data_AF-A0A5C3LXR0-F1
#
_entry.id   AF-A0A5C3LXR0-F1
#
_cell.length_a   1.000
_cell.length_b   1.000
_cell.length_c   1.000
_cell.angle_alpha   90.00
_cell.angle_beta   90.00
_cell.angle_gamma   90.00
#
_symmetry.space_group_name_H-M   'P 1'
#
loop_
_entity.id
_entity.type
_entity.pdbx_description
1 polymer ?
#
loop_
_entity_poly.entity_id
_entity_poly.type
_entity_poly.pdbx_seq_one_letter_code
_entity_poly.pdbx_strand_id
1 'polypeptide(L)'
;MLSASATPSFLPNINDPALTRTSYLSSTITSLLACITPMLGLMYLVALSWTYRYARRNPRPLNKTSGVRLQRFAPLVYVFLVLSSLAEVAIASWLLLQYRFHGNYPNVIALRGTRLVLFSACWTSLTAGAYTLLFLHPTWSKHPISSIGTQAIWVFATWVFWIAGAAVINASVPGLLVGGSCDGVIYCGQIRALFGMYMCYSVKLSEELIFKR
;
A
#
# COMPACT_ATOMS: atom_id res chain seq x y z
N MET A 1 -8.56 -55.57 -17.08
CA MET A 1 -9.71 -55.09 -16.28
C MET A 1 -9.20 -54.04 -15.32
N LEU A 2 -9.33 -52.75 -15.66
CA LEU A 2 -8.93 -51.61 -14.83
C LEU A 2 -10.22 -51.01 -14.25
N SER A 3 -10.42 -51.14 -12.94
CA SER A 3 -11.57 -50.57 -12.23
C SER A 3 -11.39 -49.07 -12.07
N ALA A 4 -12.30 -48.29 -12.66
CA ALA A 4 -12.41 -46.86 -12.44
C ALA A 4 -12.89 -46.59 -11.00
N SER A 5 -12.03 -46.00 -10.18
CA SER A 5 -12.39 -45.49 -8.85
C SER A 5 -13.24 -44.23 -9.03
N ALA A 6 -14.52 -44.30 -8.71
CA ALA A 6 -15.44 -43.17 -8.71
C ALA A 6 -15.03 -42.16 -7.62
N THR A 7 -14.62 -40.97 -8.03
CA THR A 7 -14.39 -39.83 -7.14
C THR A 7 -15.74 -39.33 -6.61
N PRO A 8 -15.97 -39.27 -5.29
CA PRO A 8 -17.22 -38.71 -4.76
C PRO A 8 -17.26 -37.21 -5.06
N SER A 9 -18.23 -36.79 -5.88
CA SER A 9 -18.57 -35.40 -6.12
C SER A 9 -19.23 -34.82 -4.88
N PHE A 10 -18.44 -34.25 -3.98
CA PHE A 10 -18.92 -33.35 -2.93
C PHE A 10 -19.40 -32.04 -3.59
N LEU A 11 -20.64 -32.03 -4.08
CA LEU A 11 -21.32 -30.77 -4.40
C LEU A 11 -21.70 -30.12 -3.05
N PRO A 12 -21.14 -28.95 -2.72
CA PRO A 12 -21.49 -28.24 -1.49
C PRO A 12 -22.98 -27.90 -1.50
N ASN A 13 -23.67 -28.18 -0.40
CA ASN A 13 -25.08 -27.84 -0.24
C ASN A 13 -25.22 -26.31 -0.21
N ILE A 14 -25.80 -25.74 -1.28
CA ILE A 14 -25.95 -24.28 -1.47
C ILE A 14 -26.79 -23.64 -0.34
N ASN A 15 -27.53 -24.45 0.42
CA ASN A 15 -28.37 -24.02 1.54
C ASN A 15 -27.64 -24.01 2.89
N ASP A 16 -26.32 -24.27 2.95
CA ASP A 16 -25.58 -24.20 4.20
C ASP A 16 -25.47 -22.74 4.70
N PRO A 17 -26.07 -22.41 5.86
CA PRO A 17 -26.14 -21.03 6.36
C PRO A 17 -24.75 -20.44 6.66
N ALA A 18 -23.74 -21.29 6.86
CA ALA A 18 -22.36 -20.88 7.04
C ALA A 18 -21.74 -20.31 5.75
N LEU A 19 -22.05 -20.92 4.59
CA LEU A 19 -21.51 -20.53 3.29
C LEU A 19 -22.17 -19.25 2.77
N THR A 20 -23.47 -19.08 3.05
CA THR A 20 -24.18 -17.81 2.79
C THR A 20 -23.61 -16.66 3.63
N ARG A 21 -23.27 -16.91 4.90
CA ARG A 21 -22.72 -15.90 5.81
C ARG A 21 -21.32 -15.41 5.39
N THR A 22 -20.42 -16.31 5.00
CA THR A 22 -19.07 -15.92 4.55
C THR A 22 -19.09 -15.14 3.24
N SER A 23 -19.95 -15.53 2.31
CA SER A 23 -20.18 -14.80 1.05
C SER A 23 -20.70 -13.38 1.29
N TYR A 24 -21.71 -13.24 2.16
CA TYR A 24 -22.23 -11.92 2.56
C TYR A 24 -21.15 -11.03 3.17
N LEU A 25 -20.38 -11.53 4.15
CA LEU A 25 -19.30 -10.78 4.80
C LEU A 25 -18.21 -10.35 3.81
N SER A 26 -17.82 -11.23 2.89
CA SER A 26 -16.85 -10.93 1.83
C SER A 26 -17.31 -9.77 0.94
N SER A 27 -18.58 -9.79 0.51
CA SER A 27 -19.17 -8.73 -0.31
C SER A 27 -19.25 -7.41 0.44
N THR A 28 -19.75 -7.43 1.69
CA THR A 28 -19.83 -6.25 2.54
C THR A 28 -18.47 -5.59 2.74
N ILE A 29 -17.42 -6.37 3.04
CA ILE A 29 -16.07 -5.84 3.26
C ILE A 29 -15.50 -5.22 1.99
N THR A 30 -15.72 -5.87 0.84
CA THR A 30 -15.28 -5.34 -0.45
C THR A 30 -15.93 -3.97 -0.72
N SER A 31 -17.24 -3.87 -0.48
CA SER A 31 -17.98 -2.61 -0.60
C SER A 31 -17.48 -1.54 0.37
N LEU A 32 -17.27 -1.89 1.64
CA LEU A 32 -16.75 -0.96 2.65
C LEU A 32 -15.36 -0.43 2.28
N LEU A 33 -14.45 -1.30 1.87
CA LEU A 33 -13.11 -0.87 1.45
C LEU A 33 -13.15 -0.03 0.17
N ALA A 34 -14.02 -0.37 -0.79
CA ALA A 34 -14.23 0.41 -2.00
C ALA A 34 -14.82 1.81 -1.72
N CYS A 35 -15.55 2.01 -0.62
CA CYS A 35 -16.06 3.32 -0.21
C CYS A 35 -15.07 4.09 0.68
N ILE A 36 -14.49 3.45 1.69
CA ILE A 36 -13.62 4.11 2.68
C ILE A 36 -12.32 4.59 2.05
N THR A 37 -11.70 3.78 1.19
CA THR A 37 -10.40 4.11 0.58
C THR A 37 -10.45 5.42 -0.24
N PRO A 38 -11.39 5.60 -1.19
CA PRO A 38 -11.49 6.86 -1.92
C PRO A 38 -11.98 8.01 -1.03
N MET A 39 -12.82 7.78 -0.01
CA MET A 39 -13.19 8.83 0.94
C MET A 39 -11.97 9.38 1.68
N LEU A 40 -11.08 8.50 2.17
CA LEU A 40 -9.81 8.91 2.80
C LEU A 40 -8.89 9.63 1.80
N GLY A 41 -8.80 9.12 0.56
CA GLY A 41 -8.02 9.76 -0.50
C GLY A 41 -8.53 11.17 -0.84
N LEU A 42 -9.84 11.35 -0.98
CA LEU A 42 -10.47 12.65 -1.23
C LEU A 42 -10.28 13.60 -0.05
N MET A 43 -10.46 13.12 1.18
CA MET A 43 -10.26 13.93 2.38
C MET A 43 -8.81 14.44 2.46
N TYR A 44 -7.84 13.59 2.13
CA TYR A 44 -6.44 13.98 2.00
C TYR A 44 -6.22 15.02 0.90
N LEU A 45 -6.81 14.84 -0.30
CA LEU A 45 -6.72 15.82 -1.38
C LEU A 45 -7.35 17.17 -1.02
N VAL A 46 -8.46 17.18 -0.28
CA VAL A 46 -9.09 18.40 0.23
C VAL A 46 -8.15 19.12 1.20
N ALA A 47 -7.57 18.41 2.17
CA ALA A 47 -6.60 18.97 3.11
C ALA A 47 -5.35 19.52 2.39
N LEU A 48 -4.87 18.80 1.38
CA LEU A 48 -3.77 19.26 0.55
C LEU A 48 -4.14 20.51 -0.26
N SER A 49 -5.32 20.54 -0.86
CA SER A 49 -5.79 21.69 -1.64
C SER A 49 -5.93 22.93 -0.75
N TRP A 50 -6.40 22.76 0.48
CA TRP A 50 -6.48 23.80 1.49
C TRP A 50 -5.10 24.33 1.85
N THR A 51 -4.17 23.43 2.23
CA THR A 51 -2.80 23.81 2.61
C THR A 51 -2.03 24.44 1.46
N TYR A 52 -2.22 23.96 0.24
CA TYR A 52 -1.64 24.55 -0.96
C TYR A 52 -2.16 25.97 -1.22
N ARG A 53 -3.47 26.19 -1.12
CA ARG A 53 -4.07 27.54 -1.21
C ARG A 53 -3.53 28.46 -0.12
N TYR A 54 -3.39 27.96 1.11
CA TYR A 54 -2.85 28.70 2.23
C TYR A 54 -1.38 29.08 2.04
N ALA A 55 -0.55 28.16 1.54
CA ALA A 55 0.85 28.40 1.20
C ALA A 55 1.00 29.43 0.09
N ARG A 56 0.13 29.41 -0.93
CA ARG A 56 0.12 30.40 -2.02
C ARG A 56 -0.22 31.80 -1.54
N ARG A 57 -1.06 31.94 -0.51
CA ARG A 57 -1.37 33.23 0.13
C ARG A 57 -0.23 33.76 0.99
N ASN A 58 0.67 32.90 1.47
CA ASN A 58 1.79 33.24 2.34
C ASN A 58 3.11 32.75 1.74
N PRO A 59 3.55 33.35 0.60
CA PRO A 59 4.74 32.88 -0.10
C PRO A 59 5.98 33.03 0.79
N ARG A 60 6.82 31.99 0.83
CA ARG A 60 8.10 32.05 1.52
C ARG A 60 9.17 32.63 0.59
N PRO A 61 9.99 33.59 1.03
CA PRO A 61 11.12 34.06 0.25
C PRO A 61 12.18 32.94 0.18
N LEU A 62 12.28 32.27 -0.96
CA LEU A 62 13.30 31.26 -1.22
C LEU A 62 14.40 31.89 -2.08
N ASN A 63 15.59 32.02 -1.50
CA ASN A 63 16.72 32.65 -2.19
C ASN A 63 17.46 31.71 -3.16
N LYS A 64 17.09 30.42 -3.22
CA LYS A 64 17.78 29.41 -4.06
C LYS A 64 16.83 28.80 -5.09
N THR A 65 17.20 28.87 -6.36
CA THR A 65 16.49 28.26 -7.51
C THR A 65 16.29 26.75 -7.39
N SER A 66 17.25 26.03 -6.79
CA SER A 66 17.13 24.60 -6.49
C SER A 66 16.01 24.29 -5.48
N GLY A 67 15.81 25.17 -4.50
CA GLY A 67 14.73 25.05 -3.52
C GLY A 67 13.34 25.22 -4.14
N VAL A 68 13.23 26.10 -5.14
CA VAL A 68 11.96 26.35 -5.86
C VAL A 68 11.52 25.11 -6.66
N ARG A 69 12.45 24.45 -7.38
CA ARG A 69 12.14 23.20 -8.10
C ARG A 69 11.73 22.09 -7.14
N LEU A 70 12.48 21.92 -6.05
CA LEU A 70 12.19 20.89 -5.04
C LEU A 70 10.79 21.06 -4.44
N GLN A 71 10.39 22.29 -4.09
CA GLN A 71 9.04 22.55 -3.55
C GLN A 71 7.91 22.29 -4.54
N ARG A 72 8.18 22.35 -5.85
CA ARG A 72 7.19 22.08 -6.88
C ARG A 72 6.98 20.58 -7.10
N PHE A 73 8.05 19.80 -7.11
CA PHE A 73 7.99 18.36 -7.37
C PHE A 73 7.68 17.52 -6.13
N ALA A 74 8.20 17.92 -4.96
CA ALA A 74 8.04 17.12 -3.73
C ALA A 74 6.56 16.82 -3.39
N PRO A 75 5.60 17.77 -3.44
CA PRO A 75 4.21 17.47 -3.11
C PRO A 75 3.59 16.42 -4.04
N LEU A 76 3.97 16.41 -5.33
CA LEU A 76 3.45 15.46 -6.30
C LEU A 76 3.91 14.03 -5.96
N VAL A 77 5.19 13.86 -5.62
CA VAL A 77 5.75 12.56 -5.21
C VAL A 77 5.06 12.06 -3.95
N TYR A 78 4.87 12.91 -2.94
CA TYR A 78 4.18 12.49 -1.73
C TYR A 78 2.70 12.17 -1.94
N VAL A 79 1.98 12.91 -2.79
CA VAL A 79 0.59 12.57 -3.15
C VAL A 79 0.52 11.20 -3.81
N PHE A 80 1.43 10.92 -4.75
CA PHE A 80 1.52 9.61 -5.36
C PHE A 80 1.77 8.51 -4.32
N LEU A 81 2.70 8.72 -3.38
CA LEU A 81 2.99 7.78 -2.30
C LEU A 81 1.78 7.53 -1.38
N VAL A 82 1.06 8.59 -0.98
CA VAL A 82 -0.11 8.46 -0.10
C VAL A 82 -1.26 7.73 -0.78
N LEU A 83 -1.61 8.10 -2.02
CA LEU A 83 -2.71 7.46 -2.74
C LEU A 83 -2.40 6.00 -3.05
N SER A 84 -1.16 5.71 -3.45
CA SER A 84 -0.75 4.36 -3.78
C SER A 84 -0.69 3.48 -2.52
N SER A 85 -0.17 3.97 -1.40
CA SER A 85 -0.17 3.23 -0.12
C SER A 85 -1.58 3.02 0.43
N LEU A 86 -2.52 3.95 0.23
CA LEU A 86 -3.94 3.72 0.57
C LEU A 86 -4.55 2.56 -0.25
N ALA A 87 -4.21 2.45 -1.54
CA ALA A 87 -4.64 1.31 -2.35
C ALA A 87 -4.05 -0.01 -1.84
N GLU A 88 -2.79 -0.01 -1.39
CA GLU A 88 -2.18 -1.19 -0.76
C GLU A 88 -2.84 -1.56 0.58
N VAL A 89 -3.14 -0.57 1.42
CA VAL A 89 -3.89 -0.79 2.67
C VAL A 89 -5.21 -1.47 2.37
N ALA A 90 -5.93 -1.03 1.32
CA ALA A 90 -7.19 -1.64 0.91
C ALA A 90 -7.00 -3.09 0.47
N ILE A 91 -6.05 -3.38 -0.42
CA ILE A 91 -5.80 -4.74 -0.93
C ILE A 91 -5.30 -5.67 0.18
N ALA A 92 -4.35 -5.23 1.01
CA ALA A 92 -3.79 -6.03 2.09
C ALA A 92 -4.83 -6.31 3.20
N SER A 93 -5.64 -5.30 3.55
CA SER A 93 -6.74 -5.48 4.53
C SER A 93 -7.79 -6.45 3.99
N TRP A 94 -8.18 -6.29 2.72
CA TRP A 94 -9.09 -7.22 2.05
C TRP A 94 -8.56 -8.64 2.08
N LEU A 95 -7.29 -8.85 1.69
CA LEU A 95 -6.68 -10.17 1.63
C LEU A 95 -6.60 -10.85 3.00
N LEU A 96 -6.22 -10.12 4.05
CA LEU A 96 -6.19 -10.64 5.42
C LEU A 96 -7.59 -11.04 5.92
N LEU A 97 -8.61 -10.26 5.56
CA LEU A 97 -9.99 -10.58 5.89
C LEU A 97 -10.46 -11.84 5.16
N GLN A 98 -10.14 -11.98 3.86
CA GLN A 98 -10.46 -13.18 3.10
C GLN A 98 -9.78 -14.43 3.67
N TYR A 99 -8.49 -14.33 4.04
CA TYR A 99 -7.78 -15.42 4.71
C TYR A 99 -8.42 -15.82 6.03
N ARG A 100 -8.99 -14.86 6.78
CA ARG A 100 -9.67 -15.15 8.04
C ARG A 100 -11.03 -15.83 7.84
N PHE A 101 -11.82 -15.41 6.84
CA PHE A 101 -13.16 -15.99 6.62
C PHE A 101 -13.12 -17.34 5.92
N HIS A 102 -12.25 -17.50 4.94
CA HIS A 102 -12.19 -18.71 4.13
C HIS A 102 -11.14 -19.71 4.64
N GLY A 103 -10.24 -19.31 5.54
CA GLY A 103 -9.15 -20.16 6.02
C GLY A 103 -8.09 -20.51 4.96
N ASN A 104 -8.18 -19.91 3.77
CA ASN A 104 -7.41 -20.30 2.59
C ASN A 104 -6.14 -19.46 2.41
N TYR A 105 -5.31 -19.33 3.46
CA TYR A 105 -3.99 -18.72 3.30
C TYR A 105 -3.00 -19.76 2.77
N PRO A 106 -2.17 -19.41 1.76
CA PRO A 106 -1.31 -20.40 1.09
C PRO A 106 -0.22 -20.95 2.02
N ASN A 107 0.31 -20.12 2.92
CA ASN A 107 1.24 -20.52 3.96
C ASN A 107 1.31 -19.45 5.07
N VAL A 108 1.87 -19.81 6.22
CA VAL A 108 2.02 -18.90 7.38
C VAL A 108 2.94 -17.72 7.06
N ILE A 109 3.92 -17.92 6.15
CA ILE A 109 4.87 -16.87 5.74
C ILE A 109 4.14 -15.78 4.96
N ALA A 110 3.25 -16.14 4.03
CA ALA A 110 2.40 -15.24 3.26
C ALA A 110 1.51 -14.41 4.17
N LEU A 111 0.87 -15.06 5.17
CA LEU A 111 0.05 -14.35 6.15
C LEU A 111 0.86 -13.31 6.94
N ARG A 112 2.07 -13.66 7.39
CA ARG A 112 2.98 -12.71 8.08
C ARG A 112 3.46 -11.61 7.13
N GLY A 113 3.77 -11.95 5.89
CA GLY A 113 4.14 -11.01 4.84
C GLY A 113 3.06 -10.00 4.55
N THR A 114 1.80 -10.42 4.37
CA THR A 114 0.67 -9.52 4.14
C THR A 114 0.44 -8.59 5.34
N ARG A 115 0.63 -9.06 6.58
CA ARG A 115 0.56 -8.20 7.78
C ARG A 115 1.67 -7.15 7.83
N LEU A 116 2.89 -7.54 7.47
CA LEU A 116 4.02 -6.61 7.37
C LEU A 116 3.77 -5.56 6.29
N VAL A 117 3.25 -5.99 5.12
CA VAL A 117 2.85 -5.11 4.02
C VAL A 117 1.77 -4.12 4.45
N LEU A 118 0.75 -4.59 5.17
CA LEU A 118 -0.30 -3.71 5.72
C LEU A 118 0.29 -2.68 6.68
N PHE A 119 1.16 -3.10 7.60
CA PHE A 119 1.84 -2.19 8.53
C PHE A 119 2.67 -1.14 7.78
N SER A 120 3.47 -1.58 6.81
CA SER A 120 4.30 -0.71 5.98
C SER A 120 3.48 0.28 5.14
N ALA A 121 2.36 -0.16 4.57
CA ALA A 121 1.46 0.70 3.80
C ALA A 121 0.76 1.74 4.71
N CYS A 122 0.29 1.34 5.89
CA CYS A 122 -0.25 2.26 6.90
C CYS A 122 0.80 3.26 7.38
N TRP A 123 2.01 2.78 7.69
CA TRP A 123 3.16 3.63 8.06
C TRP A 123 3.43 4.67 6.98
N THR A 124 3.55 4.23 5.73
CA THR A 124 3.83 5.10 4.58
C THR A 124 2.72 6.13 4.39
N SER A 125 1.45 5.71 4.39
CA SER A 125 0.30 6.59 4.20
C SER A 125 0.24 7.69 5.27
N LEU A 126 0.35 7.31 6.54
CA LEU A 126 0.30 8.25 7.67
C LEU A 126 1.48 9.22 7.67
N THR A 127 2.69 8.69 7.53
CA THR A 127 3.91 9.51 7.63
C THR A 127 4.13 10.36 6.39
N ALA A 128 3.91 9.84 5.17
CA ALA A 128 3.98 10.64 3.94
C ALA A 128 2.91 11.73 3.94
N GLY A 129 1.69 11.42 4.38
CA GLY A 129 0.62 12.42 4.53
C GLY A 129 1.01 13.52 5.52
N ALA A 130 1.52 13.14 6.69
CA ALA A 130 1.99 14.09 7.70
C ALA A 130 3.15 14.96 7.19
N TYR A 131 4.17 14.37 6.56
CA TYR A 131 5.29 15.11 5.99
C TYR A 131 4.85 16.08 4.89
N THR A 132 3.88 15.69 4.06
CA THR A 132 3.33 16.59 3.02
C THR A 132 2.72 17.84 3.64
N LEU A 133 1.86 17.65 4.64
CA LEU A 133 1.20 18.77 5.33
C LEU A 133 2.20 19.64 6.09
N LEU A 134 3.17 19.03 6.78
CA LEU A 134 4.25 19.72 7.48
C LEU A 134 5.09 20.60 6.55
N PHE A 135 5.39 20.11 5.35
CA PHE A 135 6.17 20.85 4.37
C PHE A 135 5.45 22.06 3.80
N LEU A 136 4.17 21.87 3.41
CA LEU A 136 3.36 22.93 2.84
C LEU A 136 3.04 24.01 3.87
N HIS A 137 2.85 23.64 5.15
CA HIS A 137 2.41 24.58 6.16
C HIS A 137 3.52 25.60 6.56
N PRO A 138 3.34 26.92 6.34
CA PRO A 138 4.37 27.95 6.52
C PRO A 138 4.94 28.01 7.93
N THR A 139 4.13 27.82 8.97
CA THR A 139 4.60 27.90 10.36
C THR A 139 5.32 26.62 10.80
N TRP A 140 4.90 25.45 10.32
CA TRP A 140 5.40 24.17 10.84
C TRP A 140 6.76 23.78 10.23
N SER A 141 7.07 24.28 9.04
CA SER A 141 8.39 24.06 8.43
C SER A 141 9.57 24.63 9.23
N LYS A 142 9.31 25.55 10.17
CA LYS A 142 10.37 26.11 11.03
C LYS A 142 10.80 25.15 12.14
N HIS A 143 10.04 24.07 12.37
CA HIS A 143 10.38 23.08 13.38
C HIS A 143 11.48 22.13 12.89
N PRO A 144 12.37 21.66 13.80
CA PRO A 144 13.46 20.74 13.46
C PRO A 144 12.99 19.40 12.90
N ILE A 145 11.73 19.02 13.11
CA ILE A 145 11.09 17.85 12.50
C ILE A 145 11.07 17.96 10.96
N SER A 146 11.07 19.17 10.41
CA SER A 146 11.16 19.42 8.97
C SER A 146 12.60 19.37 8.43
N SER A 147 13.58 18.95 9.24
CA SER A 147 14.98 18.83 8.82
C SER A 147 15.17 17.78 7.72
N ILE A 148 16.15 18.03 6.85
CA ILE A 148 16.56 17.11 5.78
C ILE A 148 17.01 15.75 6.36
N GLY A 149 17.61 15.76 7.56
CA GLY A 149 18.12 14.55 8.21
C GLY A 149 17.00 13.63 8.66
N THR A 150 15.96 14.18 9.29
CA THR A 150 14.78 13.40 9.74
C THR A 150 14.08 12.74 8.56
N GLN A 151 13.98 13.45 7.44
CA GLN A 151 13.42 12.89 6.22
C GLN A 151 14.29 11.82 5.61
N ALA A 152 15.62 11.99 5.59
CA ALA A 152 16.52 10.96 5.09
C ALA A 152 16.41 9.66 5.91
N ILE A 153 16.34 9.78 7.24
CA ILE A 153 16.13 8.63 8.15
C ILE A 153 14.76 7.99 7.89
N TRP A 154 13.71 8.80 7.74
CA TRP A 154 12.37 8.30 7.44
C TRP A 154 12.29 7.57 6.09
N VAL A 155 12.88 8.14 5.04
CA VAL A 155 12.97 7.54 3.71
C VAL A 155 13.72 6.21 3.79
N PHE A 156 14.84 6.16 4.50
CA PHE A 156 15.62 4.94 4.68
C PHE A 156 14.83 3.85 5.43
N ALA A 157 14.18 4.19 6.54
CA ALA A 157 13.34 3.26 7.29
C ALA A 157 12.18 2.71 6.44
N THR A 158 11.53 3.59 5.68
CA THR A 158 10.42 3.22 4.80
C THR A 158 10.89 2.32 3.65
N TRP A 159 12.06 2.61 3.07
CA TRP A 159 12.69 1.77 2.07
C TRP A 159 13.02 0.37 2.61
N VAL A 160 13.55 0.27 3.84
CA VAL A 160 13.80 -1.03 4.49
C VAL A 160 12.50 -1.82 4.67
N PHE A 161 11.41 -1.17 5.10
CA PHE A 161 10.10 -1.83 5.19
C PHE A 161 9.59 -2.33 3.84
N TRP A 162 9.82 -1.56 2.76
CA TRP A 162 9.45 -1.98 1.42
C TRP A 162 10.25 -3.19 0.95
N ILE A 163 11.57 -3.17 1.07
CA ILE A 163 12.42 -4.29 0.68
C ILE A 163 12.09 -5.54 1.51
N ALA A 164 11.91 -5.39 2.83
CA ALA A 164 11.53 -6.50 3.70
C ALA A 164 10.16 -7.08 3.33
N GLY A 165 9.16 -6.23 3.09
CA GLY A 165 7.82 -6.66 2.65
C GLY A 165 7.87 -7.41 1.32
N ALA A 166 8.57 -6.87 0.32
CA ALA A 166 8.74 -7.50 -0.98
C ALA A 166 9.49 -8.84 -0.88
N ALA A 167 10.55 -8.92 -0.08
CA ALA A 167 11.32 -10.14 0.13
C ALA A 167 10.48 -11.25 0.78
N VAL A 168 9.71 -10.93 1.83
CA VAL A 168 8.84 -11.92 2.50
C VAL A 168 7.73 -12.41 1.58
N ILE A 169 7.10 -11.52 0.81
CA ILE A 169 6.07 -11.92 -0.16
C ILE A 169 6.67 -12.80 -1.26
N ASN A 170 7.82 -12.43 -1.81
CA ASN A 170 8.52 -13.22 -2.82
C ASN A 170 8.92 -14.62 -2.30
N ALA A 171 9.39 -14.71 -1.05
CA ALA A 171 9.71 -15.97 -0.41
C ALA A 171 8.47 -16.84 -0.14
N SER A 172 7.30 -16.22 0.07
CA SER A 172 6.05 -16.93 0.36
C SER A 172 5.40 -17.55 -0.88
N VAL A 173 5.65 -17.02 -2.07
CA VAL A 173 5.14 -17.56 -3.34
C VAL A 173 6.28 -17.53 -4.37
N PRO A 174 7.20 -18.52 -4.30
CA PRO A 174 8.29 -18.60 -5.26
C PRO A 174 7.70 -18.81 -6.67
N GLY A 175 8.10 -17.97 -7.62
CA GLY A 175 7.60 -18.02 -9.01
C GLY A 175 6.62 -16.90 -9.39
N LEU A 176 6.31 -15.96 -8.49
CA LEU A 176 5.52 -14.75 -8.80
C LEU A 176 6.01 -14.02 -10.07
N LEU A 177 7.33 -14.02 -10.29
CA LEU A 177 8.01 -13.29 -11.37
C LEU A 177 8.37 -14.14 -12.61
N VAL A 178 8.58 -15.46 -12.46
CA VAL A 178 9.30 -16.25 -13.47
C VAL A 178 8.37 -17.00 -14.44
N GLY A 179 7.11 -17.25 -14.09
CA GLY A 179 6.24 -18.08 -14.93
C GLY A 179 4.79 -17.65 -15.07
N GLY A 180 4.33 -16.62 -14.36
CA GLY A 180 2.91 -16.24 -14.40
C GLY A 180 1.95 -17.30 -13.83
N SER A 181 2.42 -18.49 -13.50
CA SER A 181 1.70 -19.60 -12.88
C SER A 181 1.78 -19.50 -11.35
N CYS A 182 0.64 -19.26 -10.73
CA CYS A 182 0.45 -19.43 -9.30
C CYS A 182 -0.38 -20.69 -9.09
N ASP A 183 0.25 -21.85 -9.16
CA ASP A 183 -0.48 -23.09 -9.00
C ASP A 183 -0.89 -23.26 -7.52
N GLY A 184 -2.18 -23.51 -7.28
CA GLY A 184 -2.73 -23.68 -5.92
C GLY A 184 -2.90 -22.42 -5.06
N VAL A 185 -2.68 -21.20 -5.58
CA VAL A 185 -2.91 -19.94 -4.83
C VAL A 185 -4.17 -19.22 -5.31
N ILE A 186 -5.22 -19.23 -4.48
CA ILE A 186 -6.54 -18.66 -4.80
C ILE A 186 -6.48 -17.16 -5.14
N TYR A 187 -5.67 -16.39 -4.41
CA TYR A 187 -5.59 -14.93 -4.52
C TYR A 187 -4.27 -14.44 -5.14
N CYS A 188 -3.77 -15.15 -6.15
CA CYS A 188 -2.51 -14.81 -6.80
C CYS A 188 -2.47 -13.39 -7.39
N GLY A 189 -3.57 -12.97 -8.04
CA GLY A 189 -3.63 -11.65 -8.68
C GLY A 189 -3.42 -10.50 -7.69
N GLN A 190 -4.01 -10.61 -6.50
CA GLN A 190 -3.91 -9.61 -5.44
C GLN A 190 -2.51 -9.58 -4.82
N ILE A 191 -1.89 -10.75 -4.61
CA ILE A 191 -0.51 -10.84 -4.11
C ILE A 191 0.47 -10.25 -5.13
N ARG A 192 0.26 -10.52 -6.43
CA ARG A 192 1.05 -9.91 -7.51
C ARG A 192 0.91 -8.39 -7.56
N ALA A 193 -0.32 -7.89 -7.40
CA ALA A 193 -0.57 -6.46 -7.34
C ALA A 193 0.21 -5.84 -6.17
N LEU A 194 0.13 -6.41 -4.96
CA LEU A 194 0.90 -5.94 -3.80
C LEU A 194 2.41 -5.93 -4.08
N PHE A 195 2.95 -7.00 -4.64
CA PHE A 195 4.38 -7.07 -4.96
C PHE A 195 4.80 -6.03 -6.01
N GLY A 196 4.00 -5.86 -7.07
CA GLY A 196 4.28 -4.89 -8.14
C GLY A 196 4.26 -3.45 -7.66
N MET A 197 3.34 -3.11 -6.75
CA MET A 197 3.26 -1.77 -6.17
C MET A 197 4.50 -1.42 -5.34
N TYR A 198 4.99 -2.37 -4.53
CA TYR A 198 6.24 -2.22 -3.76
C TYR A 198 7.45 -1.97 -4.66
N MET A 199 7.57 -2.74 -5.74
CA MET A 199 8.65 -2.56 -6.70
C MET A 199 8.57 -1.18 -7.37
N CYS A 200 7.37 -0.76 -7.78
CA CYS A 200 7.15 0.56 -8.36
C CYS A 200 7.63 1.69 -7.43
N TYR A 201 7.29 1.64 -6.13
CA TYR A 201 7.72 2.67 -5.19
C TYR A 201 9.23 2.66 -4.95
N SER A 202 9.82 1.47 -4.80
CA SER A 202 11.26 1.33 -4.56
C SER A 202 12.06 1.93 -5.73
N VAL A 203 11.63 1.69 -6.97
CA VAL A 203 12.25 2.26 -8.16
C VAL A 203 12.06 3.77 -8.20
N LYS A 204 10.83 4.25 -8.02
CA LYS A 204 10.54 5.71 -8.03
C LYS A 204 11.32 6.47 -6.96
N LEU A 205 11.45 5.91 -5.78
CA LEU A 205 12.24 6.50 -4.70
C LEU A 205 13.75 6.47 -5.01
N SER A 206 14.24 5.40 -5.63
CA SER A 206 15.64 5.30 -6.03
C SER A 206 16.02 6.31 -7.11
N GLU A 207 15.14 6.56 -8.09
CA GLU A 207 15.33 7.60 -9.12
C GLU A 207 15.51 8.98 -8.48
N GLU A 208 14.66 9.33 -7.51
CA GLU A 208 14.71 10.61 -6.78
C GLU A 208 15.97 10.75 -5.91
N LEU A 209 16.43 9.65 -5.29
CA LEU A 209 17.66 9.66 -4.49
C LEU A 209 18.91 9.79 -5.35
N ILE A 210 18.91 9.18 -6.55
CA ILE A 210 20.04 9.23 -7.49
C ILE A 210 20.12 10.61 -8.17
N PHE A 211 18.98 11.22 -8.54
CA PHE A 211 18.95 12.51 -9.24
C PHE A 211 19.38 13.70 -8.36
N LYS A 212 19.50 13.51 -7.04
CA LYS A 212 19.91 14.55 -6.09
C LYS A 212 21.41 14.59 -5.78
N ARG A 213 22.21 13.67 -6.32
CA ARG A 213 23.67 13.65 -6.19
C ARG A 213 24.32 14.29 -7.41
#